data_AF-A0A936H8R6-F1
#
_entry.id   AF-A0A936H8R6-F1
#
_cell.length_a   1.000
_cell.length_b   1.000
_cell.length_c   1.000
_cell.angle_alpha   90.00
_cell.angle_beta   90.00
_cell.angle_gamma   90.00
#
_symmetry.space_group_name_H-M   'P 1'
#
loop_
_entity.id
_entity.type
_entity.pdbx_description
1 polymer ?
#
loop_
_entity_poly.entity_id
_entity_poly.type
_entity_poly.pdbx_seq_one_letter_code
_entity_poly.pdbx_strand_id
1 'polypeptide(L)'
;MTASGSRRRCSGRPRTTPPTEPRAPSAYWNPSLGSADADLLDELDTIRGRSRDLRRNESLTASAYQTYRDNIVGHVLRLSAQPDYRMLDRDKEWADEWGNGAESWFHTWSDSTECDAARTQTLIGLDPSSADRRAD
;
A
#
# COMPACT_ATOMS: atom_id res chain seq x y z
N MET A 1 32.77 38.32 -80.60
CA MET A 1 33.51 37.46 -79.65
C MET A 1 33.40 38.05 -78.25
N THR A 2 32.72 37.30 -77.37
CA THR A 2 32.99 37.08 -75.92
C THR A 2 33.03 38.29 -74.97
N ALA A 3 31.95 38.62 -74.25
CA ALA A 3 31.38 37.99 -73.03
C ALA A 3 31.92 38.62 -71.71
N SER A 4 31.29 39.71 -71.27
CA SER A 4 31.46 40.31 -69.94
C SER A 4 30.62 39.52 -68.92
N GLY A 5 31.28 38.72 -68.08
CA GLY A 5 30.64 37.91 -67.06
C GLY A 5 30.27 38.73 -65.81
N SER A 6 29.00 39.09 -65.65
CA SER A 6 28.50 39.66 -64.39
C SER A 6 28.38 38.55 -63.33
N ARG A 7 29.26 38.55 -62.33
CA ARG A 7 29.13 37.69 -61.15
C ARG A 7 27.88 38.11 -60.37
N ARG A 8 26.82 37.31 -60.43
CA ARG A 8 25.64 37.49 -59.58
C ARG A 8 26.08 37.29 -58.12
N ARG A 9 25.96 38.31 -57.28
CA ARG A 9 26.06 38.15 -55.82
C ARG A 9 24.95 37.21 -55.39
N CYS A 10 25.30 36.02 -54.91
CA CYS A 10 24.37 35.18 -54.16
C CYS A 10 24.00 35.94 -52.89
N SER A 11 22.74 36.38 -52.79
CA SER A 11 22.18 36.86 -51.53
C SER A 11 22.15 35.69 -50.55
N GLY A 12 22.80 35.85 -49.40
CA GLY A 12 22.77 34.84 -48.34
C GLY A 12 21.33 34.63 -47.87
N ARG A 13 20.86 33.37 -47.86
CA ARG A 13 19.60 33.02 -47.22
C ARG A 13 19.65 33.41 -45.73
N PRO A 14 18.59 34.02 -45.16
CA PRO A 14 18.52 34.19 -43.72
C PRO A 14 18.54 32.79 -43.07
N ARG A 15 19.34 32.63 -42.01
CA ARG A 15 19.33 31.43 -41.18
C ARG A 15 17.94 31.29 -40.59
N THR A 16 17.17 30.31 -41.09
CA THR A 16 15.96 29.86 -40.42
C THR A 16 16.40 29.29 -39.07
N THR A 17 16.01 29.92 -37.98
CA THR A 17 16.12 29.30 -36.65
C THR A 17 15.41 27.95 -36.71
N PRO A 18 16.04 26.84 -36.25
CA PRO A 18 15.36 25.56 -36.23
C PRO A 18 14.07 25.69 -35.40
N PRO A 19 12.98 24.99 -35.77
CA PRO A 19 11.79 24.95 -34.94
C PRO A 19 12.20 24.45 -33.55
N THR A 20 11.86 25.21 -32.51
CA THR A 20 12.04 24.78 -31.12
C THR A 20 11.27 23.49 -30.94
N GLU A 21 11.98 22.37 -30.86
CA GLU A 21 11.37 21.08 -30.55
C GLU A 21 10.59 21.25 -29.24
N PRO A 22 9.33 20.81 -29.16
CA PRO A 22 8.58 20.84 -27.91
C PRO A 22 9.37 20.01 -26.91
N ARG A 23 9.91 20.68 -25.88
CA ARG A 23 10.57 20.00 -24.77
C ARG A 23 9.60 18.96 -24.21
N ALA A 24 10.13 17.80 -23.82
CA ALA A 24 9.33 16.74 -23.21
C ALA A 24 8.42 17.31 -22.11
N PRO A 25 7.19 16.81 -21.94
CA PRO A 25 6.24 17.36 -20.97
C PRO A 25 6.77 17.36 -19.52
N SER A 26 7.71 16.46 -19.21
CA SER A 26 8.44 16.42 -17.94
C SER A 26 9.38 17.62 -17.70
N ALA A 27 9.71 18.40 -18.73
CA ALA A 27 10.54 19.59 -18.59
C ALA A 27 9.84 20.75 -17.85
N TYR A 28 8.51 20.69 -17.71
CA TYR A 28 7.71 21.63 -16.92
C TYR A 28 7.18 21.02 -15.62
N TRP A 29 7.62 19.80 -15.29
CA TRP A 29 7.26 19.13 -14.05
C TRP A 29 8.17 19.60 -12.91
N ASN A 30 7.74 20.60 -12.16
CA ASN A 30 8.43 21.14 -11.00
C ASN A 30 7.49 21.20 -9.78
N PRO A 31 7.17 20.07 -9.15
CA PRO A 31 6.31 20.04 -7.97
C PRO A 31 6.95 20.79 -6.81
N SER A 32 6.14 21.55 -6.06
CA SER A 32 6.61 22.20 -4.83
C SER A 32 6.96 21.15 -3.78
N LEU A 33 8.06 21.35 -3.06
CA LEU A 33 8.41 20.51 -1.92
C LEU A 33 7.58 20.95 -0.70
N GLY A 34 6.57 20.15 -0.36
CA GLY A 34 5.76 20.29 0.85
C GLY A 34 6.08 19.22 1.89
N SER A 35 5.53 19.37 3.10
CA SER A 35 5.40 18.24 4.02
C SER A 35 4.35 17.27 3.48
N ALA A 36 4.48 15.97 3.75
CA ALA A 36 3.53 14.95 3.29
C ALA A 36 2.06 15.32 3.57
N ASP A 37 1.77 15.91 4.73
CA ASP A 37 0.41 16.34 5.09
C ASP A 37 -0.09 17.49 4.20
N ALA A 38 0.75 18.46 3.88
CA ALA A 38 0.39 19.60 3.03
C ALA A 38 0.09 19.17 1.58
N ASP A 39 0.76 18.12 1.09
CA ASP A 39 0.56 17.61 -0.26
C ASP A 39 -0.65 16.66 -0.35
N LEU A 40 -1.04 16.00 0.75
CA LEU A 40 -2.09 14.97 0.77
C LEU A 40 -3.45 15.46 1.25
N LEU A 41 -3.50 16.34 2.26
CA LEU A 41 -4.74 16.62 3.00
C LEU A 41 -5.83 17.23 2.12
N ASP A 42 -5.47 18.14 1.21
CA ASP A 42 -6.43 18.82 0.34
C ASP A 42 -7.10 17.86 -0.66
N GLU A 43 -6.37 16.83 -1.13
CA GLU A 43 -6.87 15.86 -2.09
C GLU A 43 -7.42 14.56 -1.45
N LEU A 44 -7.25 14.41 -0.14
CA LEU A 44 -7.50 13.16 0.58
C LEU A 44 -8.92 12.62 0.37
N ASP A 45 -9.93 13.48 0.42
CA ASP A 45 -11.32 13.08 0.22
C ASP A 45 -11.59 12.63 -1.22
N THR A 46 -10.95 13.29 -2.19
CA THR A 46 -11.03 12.91 -3.60
C THR A 46 -10.40 11.54 -3.83
N ILE A 47 -9.21 11.29 -3.27
CA ILE A 47 -8.50 10.01 -3.38
C ILE A 47 -9.33 8.90 -2.72
N ARG A 48 -9.88 9.14 -1.53
CA ARG A 48 -10.74 8.17 -0.83
C ARG A 48 -12.03 7.87 -1.60
N GLY A 49 -12.65 8.88 -2.22
CA GLY A 49 -13.81 8.71 -3.08
C GLY A 49 -13.49 7.80 -4.27
N ARG A 50 -12.42 8.11 -5.00
CA ARG A 50 -11.95 7.32 -6.16
C ARG A 50 -11.56 5.90 -5.77
N SER A 51 -10.87 5.70 -4.65
CA SER A 51 -10.49 4.38 -4.14
C SER A 51 -11.70 3.50 -3.83
N ARG A 52 -12.75 4.05 -3.21
CA ARG A 52 -13.98 3.31 -2.92
C ARG A 52 -14.77 2.97 -4.18
N ASP A 53 -14.79 3.87 -5.15
CA ASP A 53 -15.43 3.63 -6.45
C ASP A 53 -14.69 2.54 -7.24
N LEU A 54 -13.36 2.62 -7.32
CA LEU A 54 -12.53 1.59 -7.95
C LEU A 54 -12.73 0.22 -7.31
N ARG A 55 -12.79 0.13 -5.98
CA ARG A 55 -13.07 -1.15 -5.30
C ARG A 55 -14.42 -1.77 -5.70
N ARG A 56 -15.43 -0.94 -6.02
CA ARG A 56 -16.77 -1.41 -6.39
C ARG A 56 -16.88 -1.79 -7.87
N ASN A 57 -16.23 -1.02 -8.74
CA ASN A 57 -16.41 -1.13 -10.19
C ASN A 57 -15.30 -1.96 -10.88
N GLU A 58 -14.09 -2.00 -10.31
CA GLU A 58 -12.91 -2.63 -10.93
C GLU A 58 -12.51 -3.91 -10.19
N SER A 59 -12.59 -5.04 -10.89
CA SER A 59 -12.32 -6.37 -10.32
C SER A 59 -10.87 -6.56 -9.89
N LEU A 60 -9.92 -5.96 -10.62
CA LEU A 60 -8.49 -6.00 -10.25
C LEU A 60 -8.25 -5.35 -8.89
N THR A 61 -8.87 -4.18 -8.67
CA THR A 61 -8.74 -3.45 -7.42
C THR A 61 -9.40 -4.20 -6.27
N ALA A 62 -10.60 -4.73 -6.47
CA ALA A 62 -11.29 -5.54 -5.46
C ALA A 62 -10.47 -6.78 -5.04
N SER A 63 -9.89 -7.49 -6.01
CA SER A 63 -9.07 -8.68 -5.76
C SER A 63 -7.77 -8.32 -5.03
N ALA A 64 -7.15 -7.18 -5.36
CA ALA A 64 -5.99 -6.67 -4.66
C ALA A 64 -6.30 -6.35 -3.19
N TYR A 65 -7.43 -5.70 -2.89
CA TYR A 65 -7.86 -5.44 -1.52
C TYR A 65 -8.02 -6.72 -0.69
N GLN A 66 -8.66 -7.75 -1.24
CA GLN A 66 -8.83 -9.03 -0.55
C GLN A 66 -7.47 -9.69 -0.30
N THR A 67 -6.58 -9.68 -1.29
CA THR A 67 -5.22 -10.22 -1.17
C THR A 67 -4.43 -9.49 -0.08
N TYR A 68 -4.50 -8.15 -0.02
CA TYR A 68 -3.83 -7.39 1.04
C TYR A 68 -4.41 -7.70 2.41
N ARG A 69 -5.73 -7.74 2.54
CA ARG A 69 -6.40 -8.09 3.79
C ARG A 69 -5.96 -9.47 4.30
N ASP A 70 -5.98 -10.48 3.43
CA ASP A 70 -5.61 -11.85 3.81
C ASP A 70 -4.12 -11.95 4.19
N ASN A 71 -3.24 -11.20 3.53
CA ASN A 71 -1.81 -11.18 3.86
C ASN A 71 -1.47 -10.40 5.14
N ILE A 72 -2.23 -9.35 5.48
CA ILE A 72 -1.99 -8.52 6.68
C ILE A 72 -2.39 -9.28 7.95
N VAL A 73 -3.58 -9.88 7.97
CA VAL A 73 -4.06 -10.62 9.14
C VAL A 73 -3.38 -11.98 9.24
N GLY A 74 -3.13 -12.60 8.09
CA GLY A 74 -2.61 -13.96 8.02
C GLY A 74 -3.66 -15.00 8.39
N HIS A 75 -3.20 -16.23 8.59
CA HIS A 75 -4.06 -17.41 8.80
C HIS A 75 -4.14 -17.83 10.27
N VAL A 76 -3.25 -17.33 11.14
CA VAL A 76 -3.14 -17.72 12.55
C VAL A 76 -2.94 -16.48 13.41
N LEU A 77 -3.67 -16.42 14.52
CA LEU A 77 -3.51 -15.42 15.57
C LEU A 77 -2.64 -16.05 16.65
N ARG A 78 -1.45 -15.47 16.85
CA ARG A 78 -0.53 -15.91 17.91
C ARG A 78 -0.55 -14.90 19.05
N LEU A 79 -0.80 -15.39 20.26
CA LEU A 79 -0.62 -14.60 21.47
C LEU A 79 0.88 -14.35 21.68
N SER A 80 1.27 -13.11 21.94
CA SER A 80 2.59 -12.77 22.46
C SER A 80 2.42 -12.36 23.92
N ALA A 81 2.71 -13.27 24.83
CA ALA A 81 2.53 -13.05 26.26
C ALA A 81 3.83 -12.50 26.86
N GLN A 82 3.80 -11.26 27.35
CA GLN A 82 4.94 -10.61 28.01
C GLN A 82 4.49 -10.10 29.39
N PRO A 83 4.50 -10.97 30.42
CA PRO A 83 4.12 -10.54 31.76
C PRO A 83 5.14 -9.54 32.32
N ASP A 84 4.67 -8.48 32.98
CA ASP A 84 5.56 -7.52 33.65
C ASP A 84 6.13 -8.13 34.93
N TYR A 85 7.31 -8.74 34.79
CA TYR A 85 8.02 -9.42 35.87
C TYR A 85 8.47 -8.47 36.99
N ARG A 86 8.73 -7.19 36.68
CA ARG A 86 9.19 -6.21 37.68
C ARG A 86 8.06 -5.81 38.61
N MET A 87 6.87 -5.60 38.04
CA MET A 87 5.68 -5.31 38.83
C MET A 87 5.26 -6.49 39.72
N LEU A 88 5.50 -7.72 39.24
CA LEU A 88 5.10 -8.94 39.92
C LEU A 88 6.13 -9.44 40.95
N ASP A 89 7.25 -8.73 41.13
CA ASP A 89 8.37 -9.13 41.97
C ASP A 89 8.87 -10.55 41.62
N ARG A 90 9.01 -10.81 40.31
CA ARG A 90 9.45 -12.09 39.74
C ARG A 90 10.70 -11.93 38.90
N ASP A 91 11.39 -13.05 38.71
CA ASP A 91 12.55 -13.12 37.84
C ASP A 91 12.14 -13.12 36.36
N LYS A 92 13.08 -12.72 35.50
CA LYS A 92 12.88 -12.75 34.04
C LYS A 92 12.69 -14.18 33.53
N GLU A 93 13.40 -15.16 34.10
CA GLU A 93 13.28 -16.57 33.72
C GLU A 93 11.84 -17.09 33.95
N TRP A 94 11.24 -16.71 35.08
CA TRP A 94 9.84 -17.02 35.36
C TRP A 94 8.88 -16.41 34.33
N ALA A 95 9.17 -15.18 33.88
CA ALA A 95 8.35 -14.48 32.89
C ALA A 95 8.34 -15.21 31.54
N ASP A 96 9.51 -15.68 31.11
CA ASP A 96 9.70 -16.43 29.87
C ASP A 96 9.01 -17.81 29.96
N GLU A 97 9.18 -18.54 31.08
CA GLU A 97 8.50 -19.83 31.30
C GLU A 97 6.98 -19.69 31.35
N TRP A 98 6.48 -18.70 32.09
CA TRP A 98 5.05 -18.43 32.17
C TRP A 98 4.48 -18.02 30.81
N GLY A 99 5.18 -17.16 30.08
CA GLY A 99 4.80 -16.74 28.74
C GLY A 99 4.69 -17.92 27.79
N ASN A 100 5.69 -18.81 27.76
CA ASN A 100 5.67 -20.02 26.94
C ASN A 100 4.50 -20.95 27.30
N GLY A 101 4.22 -21.12 28.59
CA GLY A 101 3.06 -21.88 29.06
C GLY A 101 1.76 -21.27 28.55
N ALA A 102 1.55 -19.98 28.81
CA ALA A 102 0.35 -19.25 28.40
C ALA A 102 0.14 -19.28 26.88
N GLU A 103 1.20 -19.11 26.10
CA GLU A 103 1.16 -19.22 24.63
C GLU A 103 0.77 -20.63 24.16
N SER A 104 1.30 -21.68 24.80
CA SER A 104 0.95 -23.07 24.48
C SER A 104 -0.51 -23.40 24.80
N TRP A 105 -1.01 -22.94 25.95
CA TRP A 105 -2.43 -23.09 26.32
C TRP A 105 -3.33 -22.34 25.35
N PHE A 106 -2.96 -21.10 25.03
CA PHE A 106 -3.68 -20.28 24.07
C PHE A 106 -3.74 -20.94 22.70
N HIS A 107 -2.63 -21.46 22.19
CA HIS A 107 -2.58 -22.16 20.90
C HIS A 107 -3.51 -23.38 20.87
N THR A 108 -3.52 -24.16 21.96
CA THR A 108 -4.39 -25.35 22.07
C THR A 108 -5.87 -24.94 22.07
N TRP A 109 -6.20 -23.86 22.79
CA TRP A 109 -7.55 -23.33 22.84
C TRP A 109 -7.98 -22.71 21.51
N SER A 110 -7.13 -21.90 20.86
CA SER A 110 -7.45 -21.18 19.62
C SER A 110 -7.72 -22.11 18.45
N ASP A 111 -7.04 -23.26 18.40
CA ASP A 111 -7.22 -24.29 17.38
C ASP A 111 -8.42 -25.21 17.67
N SER A 112 -9.00 -25.11 18.87
CA SER A 112 -10.20 -25.85 19.24
C SER A 112 -11.48 -25.05 18.93
N THR A 113 -12.61 -25.76 18.84
CA THR A 113 -13.92 -25.12 18.67
C THR A 113 -14.55 -24.65 19.97
N GLU A 114 -13.88 -24.81 21.11
CA GLU A 114 -14.37 -24.32 22.42
C GLU A 114 -14.41 -22.79 22.50
N CYS A 115 -13.82 -22.09 21.52
CA CYS A 115 -13.95 -20.64 21.37
C CYS A 115 -15.36 -20.20 20.93
N ASP A 116 -16.08 -21.06 20.21
CA ASP A 116 -17.38 -20.76 19.63
C ASP A 116 -18.51 -21.33 20.50
N ALA A 117 -19.52 -20.51 20.81
CA ALA A 117 -20.70 -20.94 21.54
C ALA A 117 -21.47 -22.05 20.80
N ALA A 118 -21.44 -22.04 19.46
CA ALA A 118 -22.02 -23.10 18.63
C ALA A 118 -21.06 -24.30 18.42
N ARG A 119 -19.80 -24.20 18.87
CA ARG A 119 -18.72 -25.18 18.66
C ARG A 119 -18.48 -25.58 17.20
N THR A 120 -18.71 -24.66 16.28
CA THR A 120 -18.57 -24.89 14.84
C THR A 120 -17.27 -24.31 14.27
N GLN A 121 -16.70 -23.31 14.93
CA GLN A 121 -15.56 -22.56 14.40
C GLN A 121 -14.41 -22.46 15.40
N THR A 122 -13.19 -22.43 14.87
CA THR A 122 -11.98 -22.08 15.62
C THR A 122 -11.89 -20.57 15.78
N LEU A 123 -10.94 -20.08 16.59
CA LEU A 123 -10.81 -18.66 16.90
C LEU A 123 -10.71 -17.75 15.66
N ILE A 124 -10.02 -18.19 14.61
CA ILE A 124 -9.90 -17.46 13.35
C ILE A 124 -11.23 -17.36 12.61
N GLY A 125 -12.04 -18.42 12.64
CA GLY A 125 -13.35 -18.43 12.00
C GLY A 125 -14.37 -17.50 12.66
N LEU A 126 -14.12 -17.10 13.91
CA LEU A 126 -14.97 -16.13 14.62
C LEU A 126 -14.71 -14.68 14.17
N ASP A 127 -13.61 -14.40 13.48
CA ASP A 127 -13.35 -13.06 12.96
C ASP A 127 -14.50 -12.68 11.99
N PRO A 128 -15.22 -11.56 12.22
CA PRO A 128 -16.29 -11.09 11.33
C PRO A 128 -15.82 -10.93 9.89
N SER A 129 -14.52 -10.66 9.68
CA SER A 129 -13.96 -10.58 8.33
C SER A 129 -14.01 -11.95 7.63
N SER A 130 -13.84 -13.05 8.35
CA SER A 130 -13.90 -14.41 7.80
C SER A 130 -15.32 -14.89 7.48
N ALA A 131 -16.34 -14.30 8.13
CA ALA A 131 -17.75 -14.60 7.88
C ALA A 131 -18.22 -14.07 6.51
N ASP A 132 -17.69 -12.94 6.06
CA ASP A 132 -18.00 -12.32 4.77
C ASP A 132 -17.54 -13.19 3.58
N ARG A 133 -16.61 -14.12 3.82
CA ARG A 133 -16.01 -15.04 2.84
C ARG A 133 -16.87 -16.30 2.53
N ARG A 134 -18.03 -16.43 3.17
CA ARG A 134 -18.96 -17.57 3.02
C ARG A 134 -20.32 -17.16 2.45
N ALA A 135 -20.56 -15.86 2.27
CA ALA A 135 -21.85 -15.33 1.83
C ALA A 135 -21.91 -15.08 0.31
N ASP A 136 -20.79 -15.32 -0.37
CA ASP A 136 -20.53 -15.30 -1.81
C ASP A 136 -20.44 -16.73 -2.40
#